data_AF-A0A2K6PJ51-F1
#
_entry.id   AF-A0A2K6PJ51-F1
#
_cell.length_a   1.000
_cell.length_b   1.000
_cell.length_c   1.000
_cell.angle_alpha   90.00
_cell.angle_beta   90.00
_cell.angle_gamma   90.00
#
_symmetry.space_group_name_H-M   'P 1'
#
loop_
_entity.id
_entity.type
_entity.pdbx_description
1 polymer ?
#
loop_
_entity_poly.entity_id
_entity_poly.type
_entity_poly.pdbx_seq_one_letter_code
_entity_poly.pdbx_strand_id
1 'polypeptide(L)'
;MPDSNFAERSEEQVSGATVIAQALKTQDVEYIFGIVGIPVTEIAIAAQQLGIKYIGMRNEQAACYAASAIGYLTGRPGVCLVVSGPGLIHSLGGMANANMNCWYVERCMSPPISMAETSAVCTAASVIRSAKQPLLIIGKGAAYAHAEESIQKLVEQYKLPFLPTPMGKGVVPDNHPYCVGAARSRALQFADVIVLFGARLNWILHFGLPPRYQPDVKFIQVDICAEELGNNVKPAVTLLGDINAVTKQLLEELDKTPWQYPPESKWWKTLREKMKSNEAASKELASKKSLPMNYYTVFYHVQEQLPRDCFVVSEGANTMDIGRTVLQNYLPRHRLDAGTFGTMGVGLGFAIAAAMVAKDRSPGQRIICVEGDSAFGFSGMEVETICRYNLPIILLVVNNNGIYQGFDSDTWKEMLKFQDAASVVPPMCLLPNSHYEQVMTAFGGKGYFVQTPEELQRSLRQSLADTTKPSLINIMIEPQATRKTQDFHWLTRSNM
;
A
#
# COMPACT_ATOMS: atom_id res chain seq x y z
N MET A 1 -67.01 23.88 30.14
CA MET A 1 -65.97 24.64 29.43
C MET A 1 -64.82 23.67 29.19
N PRO A 2 -64.24 23.55 27.99
CA PRO A 2 -63.15 22.61 27.77
C PRO A 2 -61.84 23.24 28.25
N ASP A 3 -61.13 22.49 29.10
CA ASP A 3 -59.77 22.80 29.56
C ASP A 3 -58.79 22.74 28.38
N SER A 4 -58.25 23.90 28.00
CA SER A 4 -57.16 24.02 27.04
C SER A 4 -55.82 23.89 27.77
N ASN A 5 -55.36 22.66 27.97
CA ASN A 5 -54.00 22.38 28.43
C ASN A 5 -53.10 22.20 27.21
N PHE A 6 -52.74 23.32 26.55
CA PHE A 6 -51.65 23.33 25.59
C PHE A 6 -50.35 23.26 26.37
N ALA A 7 -49.86 22.04 26.59
CA ALA A 7 -48.49 21.83 27.01
C ALA A 7 -47.56 22.41 25.93
N GLU A 8 -46.83 23.48 26.28
CA GLU A 8 -45.70 23.97 25.53
C GLU A 8 -44.70 22.82 25.33
N ARG A 9 -44.70 22.22 24.14
CA ARG A 9 -43.53 21.45 23.68
C ARG A 9 -42.43 22.46 23.44
N SER A 10 -41.52 22.62 24.39
CA SER A 10 -40.23 23.28 24.12
C SER A 10 -39.54 22.48 23.02
N GLU A 11 -39.36 23.07 21.83
CA GLU A 11 -38.52 22.47 20.80
C GLU A 11 -37.10 22.34 21.37
N GLU A 12 -36.65 21.10 21.55
CA GLU A 12 -35.32 20.80 22.05
C GLU A 12 -34.30 21.30 21.01
N GLN A 13 -33.57 22.36 21.32
CA GLN A 13 -32.60 22.95 20.39
C GLN A 13 -31.45 21.97 20.16
N VAL A 14 -31.24 21.56 18.91
CA VAL A 14 -30.14 20.64 18.52
C VAL A 14 -28.93 21.46 18.07
N SER A 15 -27.74 21.14 18.60
CA SER A 15 -26.49 21.81 18.19
C SER A 15 -26.08 21.41 16.76
N GLY A 16 -25.37 22.31 16.06
CA GLY A 16 -24.81 22.00 14.73
C GLY A 16 -23.84 20.81 14.76
N ALA A 17 -23.09 20.64 15.86
CA ALA A 17 -22.20 19.50 16.05
C ALA A 17 -22.96 18.16 16.09
N THR A 18 -24.10 18.13 16.80
CA THR A 18 -25.00 16.96 16.83
C THR A 18 -25.57 16.66 15.44
N VAL A 19 -25.96 17.68 14.68
CA VAL A 19 -26.46 17.51 13.31
C VAL A 19 -25.38 16.91 12.39
N ILE A 20 -24.14 17.42 12.45
CA ILE A 20 -23.02 16.88 11.67
C ILE A 20 -22.75 15.42 12.06
N ALA A 21 -22.66 15.13 13.35
CA ALA A 21 -22.42 13.78 13.85
C ALA A 21 -23.53 12.81 13.41
N GLN A 22 -24.80 13.22 13.48
CA GLN A 22 -25.93 12.40 13.03
C GLN A 22 -25.91 12.20 11.51
N ALA A 23 -25.51 13.21 10.74
CA ALA A 23 -25.32 13.07 9.30
C ALA A 23 -24.24 12.04 8.99
N LEU A 24 -23.06 12.12 9.63
CA LEU A 24 -21.99 11.14 9.48
C LEU A 24 -22.45 9.73 9.85
N LYS A 25 -23.17 9.58 10.97
CA LYS A 25 -23.72 8.29 11.40
C LYS A 25 -24.69 7.70 10.38
N THR A 26 -25.54 8.55 9.79
CA THR A 26 -26.49 8.17 8.74
C THR A 26 -25.79 7.75 7.44
N GLN A 27 -24.54 8.15 7.22
CA GLN A 27 -23.69 7.65 6.12
C GLN A 27 -22.88 6.41 6.49
N ASP A 28 -23.18 5.74 7.60
CA ASP A 28 -22.41 4.63 8.16
C ASP A 28 -20.91 4.94 8.31
N VAL A 29 -20.56 6.18 8.68
CA VAL A 29 -19.18 6.49 9.05
C VAL A 29 -18.86 5.81 10.38
N GLU A 30 -17.86 4.92 10.34
CA GLU A 30 -17.42 4.16 11.51
C GLU A 30 -16.25 4.83 12.24
N TYR A 31 -15.39 5.55 11.51
CA TYR A 31 -14.13 6.08 12.00
C TYR A 31 -13.94 7.56 11.61
N ILE A 32 -13.53 8.36 12.59
CA ILE A 32 -13.01 9.72 12.41
C ILE A 32 -11.58 9.74 12.91
N PHE A 33 -10.64 10.15 12.07
CA PHE A 33 -9.26 10.42 12.46
C PHE A 33 -9.07 11.92 12.53
N GLY A 34 -8.30 12.44 13.48
CA GLY A 34 -8.14 13.89 13.52
C GLY A 34 -7.34 14.42 14.69
N ILE A 35 -7.35 15.74 14.79
CA ILE A 35 -6.86 16.48 15.95
C ILE A 35 -7.94 17.49 16.31
N VAL A 36 -8.44 17.40 17.55
CA VAL A 36 -9.44 18.35 18.06
C VAL A 36 -8.78 19.65 18.52
N GLY A 37 -9.60 20.68 18.54
CA GLY A 37 -9.33 22.02 19.04
C GLY A 37 -10.52 22.91 18.71
N ILE A 38 -10.39 24.21 18.89
CA ILE A 38 -11.42 25.15 18.44
C ILE A 38 -11.46 25.10 16.88
N PRO A 39 -12.64 25.01 16.22
CA PRO A 39 -13.99 24.89 16.77
C PRO A 39 -14.58 23.45 16.72
N VAL A 40 -13.79 22.43 16.40
CA VAL A 40 -14.29 21.09 16.02
C VAL A 40 -14.42 20.08 17.16
N THR A 41 -14.05 20.47 18.40
CA THR A 41 -14.06 19.56 19.57
C THR A 41 -15.45 18.98 19.83
N GLU A 42 -16.50 19.81 19.75
CA GLU A 42 -17.88 19.38 19.99
C GLU A 42 -18.36 18.36 18.95
N ILE A 43 -17.88 18.45 17.70
CA ILE A 43 -18.19 17.50 16.63
C ILE A 43 -17.65 16.11 16.98
N ALA A 44 -16.40 16.04 17.45
CA ALA A 44 -15.78 14.77 17.84
C ALA A 44 -16.52 14.11 19.02
N ILE A 45 -16.90 14.91 20.03
CA ILE A 45 -17.67 14.43 21.19
C ILE A 45 -19.05 13.91 20.75
N ALA A 46 -19.77 14.69 19.94
CA ALA A 46 -21.08 14.29 19.42
C ALA A 46 -20.99 13.00 18.58
N ALA A 47 -19.95 12.86 17.76
CA ALA A 47 -19.71 11.65 16.98
C ALA A 47 -19.46 10.41 17.87
N GLN A 48 -18.66 10.57 18.94
CA GLN A 48 -18.44 9.49 19.91
C GLN A 48 -19.72 9.09 20.65
N GLN A 49 -20.59 10.05 21.01
CA GLN A 49 -21.89 9.78 21.64
C GLN A 49 -22.82 8.95 20.72
N LEU A 50 -22.66 9.06 19.40
CA LEU A 50 -23.38 8.25 18.40
C LEU A 50 -22.65 6.94 18.04
N GLY A 51 -21.59 6.60 18.76
CA GLY A 51 -20.82 5.37 18.59
C GLY A 51 -19.84 5.39 17.41
N ILE A 52 -19.54 6.55 16.82
CA ILE A 52 -18.46 6.69 15.85
C ILE A 52 -17.13 6.71 16.60
N LYS A 53 -16.15 5.93 16.15
CA LYS A 53 -14.84 5.87 16.80
C LYS A 53 -14.02 7.09 16.39
N TYR A 54 -13.69 7.93 17.35
CA TYR A 54 -12.73 9.02 17.15
C TYR A 54 -11.31 8.56 17.52
N ILE A 55 -10.41 8.63 16.54
CA ILE A 55 -8.99 8.33 16.67
C ILE A 55 -8.23 9.65 16.60
N GLY A 56 -8.01 10.26 17.77
CA GLY A 56 -7.09 11.40 17.92
C GLY A 56 -5.66 11.01 17.55
N MET A 57 -5.07 11.75 16.61
CA MET A 57 -3.71 11.56 16.06
C MET A 57 -2.76 12.64 16.61
N ARG A 58 -1.47 12.57 16.27
CA ARG A 58 -0.46 13.58 16.65
C ARG A 58 -0.19 14.59 15.55
N ASN A 59 -0.48 14.24 14.30
CA ASN A 59 -0.37 15.11 13.15
C ASN A 59 -1.61 15.00 12.23
N GLU A 60 -2.17 16.13 11.77
CA GLU A 60 -3.33 16.15 10.87
C GLU A 60 -3.06 15.49 9.51
N GLN A 61 -1.81 15.53 9.02
CA GLN A 61 -1.38 14.84 7.82
C GLN A 61 -1.53 13.32 8.00
N ALA A 62 -1.05 12.78 9.13
CA ALA A 62 -1.18 11.36 9.46
C ALA A 62 -2.65 10.96 9.66
N ALA A 63 -3.47 11.83 10.26
CA ALA A 63 -4.92 11.63 10.35
C ALA A 63 -5.57 11.51 8.97
N CYS A 64 -5.18 12.37 8.04
CA CYS A 64 -5.69 12.34 6.69
C CYS A 64 -5.25 11.08 5.93
N TYR A 65 -3.99 10.63 6.12
CA TYR A 65 -3.54 9.35 5.58
C TYR A 65 -4.36 8.17 6.15
N ALA A 66 -4.58 8.14 7.46
CA ALA A 66 -5.40 7.10 8.09
C ALA A 66 -6.85 7.07 7.53
N ALA A 67 -7.50 8.23 7.44
CA ALA A 67 -8.83 8.35 6.84
C ALA A 67 -8.86 7.86 5.39
N SER A 68 -7.82 8.17 4.62
CA SER A 68 -7.71 7.76 3.22
C SER A 68 -7.51 6.24 3.05
N ALA A 69 -6.79 5.60 3.97
CA ALA A 69 -6.65 4.15 4.01
C ALA A 69 -7.97 3.44 4.35
N ILE A 70 -8.83 4.01 5.21
CA ILE A 70 -10.19 3.48 5.42
C ILE A 70 -10.97 3.44 4.10
N GLY A 71 -10.88 4.51 3.31
CA GLY A 71 -11.45 4.58 1.95
C GLY A 71 -11.06 3.36 1.12
N TYR A 72 -9.76 3.13 0.99
CA TYR A 72 -9.22 2.02 0.21
C TYR A 72 -9.58 0.63 0.74
N LEU A 73 -9.51 0.44 2.06
CA LEU A 73 -9.73 -0.86 2.70
C LEU A 73 -11.20 -1.30 2.69
N THR A 74 -12.11 -0.32 2.78
CA THR A 74 -13.52 -0.59 3.08
C THR A 74 -14.48 -0.23 1.94
N GLY A 75 -14.01 0.53 0.94
CA GLY A 75 -14.87 1.12 -0.08
C GLY A 75 -15.79 2.23 0.44
N ARG A 76 -15.64 2.63 1.72
CA ARG A 76 -16.40 3.70 2.37
C ARG A 76 -15.47 4.83 2.81
N PRO A 77 -15.88 6.10 2.66
CA PRO A 77 -15.02 7.22 2.99
C PRO A 77 -14.65 7.24 4.48
N GLY A 78 -13.35 7.33 4.78
CA GLY A 78 -12.89 7.70 6.11
C GLY A 78 -12.99 9.22 6.30
N VAL A 79 -13.21 9.66 7.53
CA VAL A 79 -13.33 11.09 7.86
C VAL A 79 -12.06 11.58 8.52
N CYS A 80 -11.53 12.70 8.03
CA CYS A 80 -10.48 13.48 8.68
C CYS A 80 -11.10 14.74 9.30
N LEU A 81 -11.00 14.91 10.63
CA LEU A 81 -11.52 16.06 11.36
C LEU A 81 -10.37 16.91 11.90
N VAL A 82 -10.25 18.15 11.39
CA VAL A 82 -9.14 19.06 11.71
C VAL A 82 -9.65 20.44 12.07
N VAL A 83 -8.83 21.20 12.80
CA VAL A 83 -9.09 22.59 13.14
C VAL A 83 -8.92 23.53 11.93
N SER A 84 -9.42 24.76 12.04
CA SER A 84 -9.20 25.82 11.07
C SER A 84 -7.73 26.28 11.02
N GLY A 85 -7.37 27.10 10.02
CA GLY A 85 -6.04 27.70 9.92
C GLY A 85 -4.94 26.66 9.68
N PRO A 86 -3.91 26.54 10.55
CA PRO A 86 -2.78 25.65 10.31
C PRO A 86 -3.17 24.17 10.19
N GLY A 87 -4.17 23.69 10.95
CA GLY A 87 -4.63 22.30 10.87
C GLY A 87 -5.19 21.93 9.49
N LEU A 88 -5.93 22.84 8.85
CA LEU A 88 -6.38 22.67 7.46
C LEU A 88 -5.19 22.55 6.51
N ILE A 89 -4.17 23.42 6.64
CA ILE A 89 -2.99 23.39 5.77
C ILE A 89 -2.20 22.08 5.93
N HIS A 90 -2.03 21.59 7.16
CA HIS A 90 -1.38 20.29 7.41
C HIS A 90 -2.15 19.12 6.78
N SER A 91 -3.48 19.22 6.67
CA SER A 91 -4.31 18.19 6.02
C SER A 91 -4.20 18.15 4.49
N LEU A 92 -3.78 19.25 3.85
CA LEU A 92 -3.75 19.36 2.38
C LEU A 92 -2.86 18.30 1.71
N GLY A 93 -1.71 17.97 2.31
CA GLY A 93 -0.83 16.91 1.79
C GLY A 93 -1.52 15.54 1.76
N GLY A 94 -2.29 15.23 2.81
CA GLY A 94 -3.08 14.00 2.88
C GLY A 94 -4.25 14.00 1.89
N MET A 95 -4.94 15.12 1.74
CA MET A 95 -6.03 15.27 0.77
C MET A 95 -5.53 15.11 -0.67
N ALA A 96 -4.41 15.74 -1.00
CA ALA A 96 -3.77 15.61 -2.31
C ALA A 96 -3.35 14.15 -2.58
N ASN A 97 -2.78 13.46 -1.58
CA ASN A 97 -2.45 12.05 -1.69
C ASN A 97 -3.69 11.18 -1.94
N ALA A 98 -4.79 11.40 -1.21
CA ALA A 98 -6.03 10.66 -1.41
C ALA A 98 -6.59 10.83 -2.84
N ASN A 99 -6.66 12.08 -3.31
CA ASN A 99 -7.13 12.40 -4.66
C ASN A 99 -6.27 11.70 -5.73
N MET A 100 -4.93 11.77 -5.61
CA MET A 100 -4.02 11.15 -6.58
C MET A 100 -4.01 9.63 -6.56
N ASN A 101 -4.39 9.01 -5.45
CA ASN A 101 -4.61 7.57 -5.35
C ASN A 101 -6.02 7.14 -5.80
N CYS A 102 -6.85 8.08 -6.28
CA CYS A 102 -8.24 7.88 -6.71
C CYS A 102 -9.16 7.44 -5.57
N TRP A 103 -8.93 7.94 -4.36
CA TRP A 103 -9.75 7.66 -3.17
C TRP A 103 -10.76 8.81 -2.99
N TYR A 104 -11.95 8.67 -3.59
CA TYR A 104 -12.99 9.70 -3.62
C TYR A 104 -13.82 9.76 -2.33
N VAL A 105 -14.27 10.96 -1.92
CA VAL A 105 -15.16 11.19 -0.77
C VAL A 105 -16.28 12.16 -1.12
N GLU A 106 -17.46 11.63 -1.43
CA GLU A 106 -18.77 12.28 -1.30
C GLU A 106 -19.82 11.21 -0.99
N ARG A 107 -20.97 11.59 -0.40
CA ARG A 107 -22.09 10.67 -0.18
C ARG A 107 -22.61 10.17 -1.54
N CYS A 108 -22.23 8.95 -1.92
CA CYS A 108 -22.80 8.28 -3.07
C CYS A 108 -23.59 7.07 -2.59
N MET A 109 -24.79 6.84 -3.18
CA MET A 109 -25.33 5.48 -3.25
C MET A 109 -24.23 4.56 -3.80
N SER A 110 -24.33 3.23 -3.62
CA SER A 110 -23.40 2.32 -4.32
C SER A 110 -23.27 2.79 -5.77
N PRO A 111 -22.04 3.10 -6.25
CA PRO A 111 -21.89 3.71 -7.56
C PRO A 111 -22.59 2.82 -8.58
N PRO A 112 -23.33 3.37 -9.55
CA PRO A 112 -23.92 2.55 -10.59
C PRO A 112 -22.82 1.71 -11.23
N ILE A 113 -22.97 0.40 -11.16
CA ILE A 113 -21.99 -0.54 -11.72
C ILE A 113 -22.09 -0.40 -13.24
N SER A 114 -21.14 0.30 -13.83
CA SER A 114 -21.04 0.44 -15.28
C SER A 114 -20.38 -0.79 -15.88
N MET A 115 -20.94 -1.25 -16.99
CA MET A 115 -20.38 -2.31 -17.82
C MET A 115 -19.73 -1.70 -19.05
N ALA A 116 -18.75 -2.40 -19.63
CA ALA A 116 -18.17 -2.01 -20.90
C ALA A 116 -19.11 -2.36 -22.07
N GLU A 117 -18.94 -1.64 -23.16
CA GLU A 117 -19.67 -1.88 -24.41
C GLU A 117 -19.37 -3.29 -24.95
N THR A 118 -20.42 -4.01 -25.36
CA THR A 118 -20.34 -5.45 -25.67
C THR A 118 -19.40 -5.74 -26.85
N SER A 119 -19.42 -4.92 -27.91
CA SER A 119 -18.53 -5.13 -29.06
C SER A 119 -17.06 -4.91 -28.70
N ALA A 120 -16.76 -3.99 -27.78
CA ALA A 120 -15.42 -3.80 -27.22
C ALA A 120 -14.98 -5.01 -26.40
N VAL A 121 -15.86 -5.60 -25.59
CA VAL A 121 -15.57 -6.85 -24.85
C VAL A 121 -15.27 -8.00 -25.81
N CYS A 122 -16.07 -8.18 -26.87
CA CYS A 122 -15.82 -9.17 -27.92
C CYS A 122 -14.45 -8.97 -28.59
N THR A 123 -14.10 -7.71 -28.90
CA THR A 123 -12.81 -7.34 -29.49
C THR A 123 -11.66 -7.65 -28.53
N ALA A 124 -11.79 -7.28 -27.25
CA ALA A 124 -10.79 -7.58 -26.22
C ALA A 124 -10.55 -9.08 -26.08
N ALA A 125 -11.61 -9.89 -25.99
CA ALA A 125 -11.52 -11.35 -25.92
C ALA A 125 -10.82 -11.94 -27.15
N SER A 126 -11.11 -11.43 -28.36
CA SER A 126 -10.43 -11.84 -29.59
C SER A 126 -8.94 -11.50 -29.58
N VAL A 127 -8.57 -10.31 -29.10
CA VAL A 127 -7.17 -9.87 -28.98
C VAL A 127 -6.42 -10.73 -27.97
N ILE A 128 -7.03 -11.05 -26.82
CA ILE A 128 -6.46 -11.94 -25.79
C ILE A 128 -6.23 -13.35 -26.37
N ARG A 129 -7.20 -13.94 -27.07
CA ARG A 129 -7.08 -15.29 -27.66
C ARG A 129 -5.94 -15.39 -28.68
N SER A 130 -5.67 -14.30 -29.38
CA SER A 130 -4.64 -14.23 -30.44
C SER A 130 -3.25 -13.86 -29.91
N ALA A 131 -3.11 -13.57 -28.60
CA ALA A 131 -1.84 -13.17 -27.99
C ALA A 131 -0.84 -14.33 -27.97
N LYS A 132 0.41 -14.06 -28.37
CA LYS A 132 1.51 -15.02 -28.31
C LYS A 132 2.22 -14.96 -26.97
N GLN A 133 2.29 -13.78 -26.36
CA GLN A 133 2.96 -13.48 -25.09
C GLN A 133 2.06 -12.59 -24.22
N PRO A 134 0.86 -13.06 -23.82
CA PRO A 134 -0.06 -12.27 -23.02
C PRO A 134 0.52 -11.96 -21.65
N LEU A 135 0.04 -10.87 -21.05
CA LEU A 135 0.29 -10.50 -19.66
C LEU A 135 -0.92 -9.76 -19.08
N LEU A 136 -1.35 -10.13 -17.88
CA LEU A 136 -2.31 -9.35 -17.10
C LEU A 136 -1.56 -8.47 -16.10
N ILE A 137 -1.91 -7.20 -15.99
CA ILE A 137 -1.39 -6.30 -14.95
C ILE A 137 -2.53 -5.92 -14.01
N ILE A 138 -2.36 -6.27 -12.74
CA ILE A 138 -3.39 -6.10 -11.71
C ILE A 138 -3.06 -4.89 -10.85
N GLY A 139 -3.85 -3.83 -11.03
CA GLY A 139 -3.73 -2.56 -10.35
C GLY A 139 -4.33 -2.55 -8.95
N LYS A 140 -4.02 -1.51 -8.17
CA LYS A 140 -4.76 -1.24 -6.92
C LYS A 140 -6.24 -0.89 -7.17
N GLY A 141 -6.58 -0.43 -8.37
CA GLY A 141 -7.98 -0.22 -8.76
C GLY A 141 -8.77 -1.52 -8.76
N ALA A 142 -8.16 -2.64 -9.17
CA ALA A 142 -8.78 -3.96 -9.09
C ALA A 142 -9.03 -4.41 -7.64
N ALA A 143 -8.08 -4.13 -6.74
CA ALA A 143 -8.25 -4.37 -5.31
C ALA A 143 -9.38 -3.51 -4.72
N TYR A 144 -9.44 -2.23 -5.10
CA TYR A 144 -10.47 -1.29 -4.66
C TYR A 144 -11.87 -1.67 -5.19
N ALA A 145 -11.96 -2.17 -6.42
CA ALA A 145 -13.22 -2.62 -7.04
C ALA A 145 -13.71 -4.00 -6.53
N HIS A 146 -13.02 -4.60 -5.55
CA HIS A 146 -13.34 -5.93 -5.03
C HIS A 146 -13.41 -7.01 -6.13
N ALA A 147 -12.49 -6.95 -7.10
CA ALA A 147 -12.45 -7.82 -8.27
C ALA A 147 -11.61 -9.10 -8.07
N GLU A 148 -11.18 -9.42 -6.84
CA GLU A 148 -10.33 -10.58 -6.55
C GLU A 148 -10.87 -11.91 -7.09
N GLU A 149 -12.17 -12.19 -6.90
CA GLU A 149 -12.77 -13.47 -7.32
C GLU A 149 -12.81 -13.60 -8.85
N SER A 150 -13.27 -12.57 -9.55
CA SER A 150 -13.41 -12.61 -11.01
C SER A 150 -12.05 -12.60 -11.71
N ILE A 151 -11.08 -11.83 -11.21
CA ILE A 151 -9.72 -11.80 -11.76
C ILE A 151 -8.99 -13.11 -11.47
N GLN A 152 -9.13 -13.68 -10.27
CA GLN A 152 -8.54 -14.99 -9.96
C GLN A 152 -9.11 -16.08 -10.89
N LYS A 153 -10.44 -16.08 -11.09
CA LYS A 153 -11.08 -17.01 -12.04
C LYS A 153 -10.54 -16.83 -13.45
N LEU A 154 -10.37 -15.59 -13.93
CA LEU A 154 -9.81 -15.31 -15.26
C LEU A 154 -8.36 -15.85 -15.38
N VAL A 155 -7.53 -15.63 -14.37
CA VAL A 155 -6.14 -16.12 -14.32
C VAL A 155 -6.08 -17.64 -14.34
N GLU A 156 -6.86 -18.31 -13.50
CA GLU A 156 -6.82 -19.77 -13.33
C GLU A 156 -7.42 -20.49 -14.55
N GLN A 157 -8.59 -20.05 -15.00
CA GLN A 157 -9.34 -20.69 -16.07
C GLN A 157 -8.61 -20.63 -17.42
N TYR A 158 -7.97 -19.50 -17.72
CA TYR A 158 -7.25 -19.29 -18.98
C TYR A 158 -5.74 -19.40 -18.86
N LYS A 159 -5.20 -19.71 -17.68
CA LYS A 159 -3.77 -19.94 -17.41
C LYS A 159 -2.86 -18.78 -17.83
N LEU A 160 -3.36 -17.57 -17.62
CA LEU A 160 -2.70 -16.33 -18.05
C LEU A 160 -1.66 -15.87 -17.03
N PRO A 161 -0.43 -15.48 -17.45
CA PRO A 161 0.53 -14.88 -16.54
C PRO A 161 0.04 -13.51 -16.06
N PHE A 162 0.27 -13.18 -14.80
CA PHE A 162 -0.10 -11.89 -14.24
C PHE A 162 1.02 -11.22 -13.44
N LEU A 163 1.00 -9.90 -13.42
CA LEU A 163 1.92 -9.05 -12.69
C LEU A 163 1.12 -8.09 -11.80
N PRO A 164 1.18 -8.22 -10.47
CA PRO A 164 0.57 -7.25 -9.58
C PRO A 164 1.39 -5.96 -9.52
N THR A 165 0.70 -4.80 -9.52
CA THR A 165 1.27 -3.52 -9.08
C THR A 165 1.47 -3.52 -7.56
N PRO A 166 2.20 -2.55 -6.96
CA PRO A 166 2.53 -2.59 -5.53
C PRO A 166 1.34 -2.86 -4.60
N MET A 167 0.27 -2.07 -4.65
CA MET A 167 -0.95 -2.31 -3.86
C MET A 167 -1.97 -3.25 -4.54
N GLY A 168 -1.67 -3.74 -5.75
CA GLY A 168 -2.42 -4.81 -6.41
C GLY A 168 -1.99 -6.23 -5.98
N LYS A 169 -0.88 -6.35 -5.22
CA LYS A 169 -0.43 -7.61 -4.63
C LYS A 169 -1.52 -8.21 -3.73
N GLY A 170 -1.72 -9.51 -3.83
CA GLY A 170 -2.74 -10.25 -3.08
C GLY A 170 -4.15 -10.25 -3.70
N VAL A 171 -4.45 -9.45 -4.73
CA VAL A 171 -5.71 -9.60 -5.50
C VAL A 171 -5.81 -10.99 -6.09
N VAL A 172 -4.70 -11.47 -6.64
CA VAL A 172 -4.40 -12.89 -6.78
C VAL A 172 -3.17 -13.14 -5.90
N PRO A 173 -3.11 -14.22 -5.10
CA PRO A 173 -2.01 -14.46 -4.15
C PRO A 173 -0.63 -14.40 -4.83
N ASP A 174 0.35 -13.77 -4.19
CA ASP A 174 1.67 -13.57 -4.80
C ASP A 174 2.44 -14.88 -5.07
N ASN A 175 2.12 -15.94 -4.32
CA ASN A 175 2.68 -17.28 -4.54
C ASN A 175 1.92 -18.10 -5.58
N HIS A 176 0.92 -17.53 -6.25
CA HIS A 176 0.17 -18.21 -7.28
C HIS A 176 1.11 -18.64 -8.42
N PRO A 177 0.99 -19.85 -8.99
CA PRO A 177 1.90 -20.36 -10.02
C PRO A 177 1.94 -19.52 -11.30
N TYR A 178 0.95 -18.65 -11.51
CA TYR A 178 0.89 -17.73 -12.64
C TYR A 178 1.33 -16.28 -12.33
N CYS A 179 1.75 -16.00 -11.09
CA CYS A 179 2.35 -14.72 -10.74
C CYS A 179 3.76 -14.62 -11.33
N VAL A 180 4.01 -13.63 -12.19
CA VAL A 180 5.31 -13.40 -12.83
C VAL A 180 6.08 -12.23 -12.20
N GLY A 181 5.74 -11.86 -10.95
CA GLY A 181 6.39 -10.76 -10.23
C GLY A 181 7.91 -10.85 -10.20
N ALA A 182 8.45 -12.05 -9.96
CA ALA A 182 9.90 -12.30 -9.97
C ALA A 182 10.56 -12.10 -11.35
N ALA A 183 9.79 -12.05 -12.44
CA ALA A 183 10.26 -11.80 -13.80
C ALA A 183 9.72 -10.48 -14.39
N ARG A 184 9.27 -9.52 -13.57
CA ARG A 184 8.66 -8.24 -13.99
C ARG A 184 9.30 -7.61 -15.23
N SER A 185 10.59 -7.31 -15.20
CA SER A 185 11.26 -6.62 -16.32
C SER A 185 11.18 -7.41 -17.63
N ARG A 186 11.27 -8.74 -17.54
CA ARG A 186 11.16 -9.63 -18.70
C ARG A 186 9.72 -9.72 -19.20
N ALA A 187 8.75 -9.78 -18.29
CA ALA A 187 7.33 -9.80 -18.63
C ALA A 187 6.91 -8.53 -19.39
N LEU A 188 7.28 -7.35 -18.89
CA LEU A 188 6.95 -6.06 -19.53
C LEU A 188 7.62 -5.90 -20.90
N GLN A 189 8.91 -6.26 -21.00
CA GLN A 189 9.71 -6.04 -22.21
C GLN A 189 9.25 -6.87 -23.41
N PHE A 190 8.64 -8.03 -23.19
CA PHE A 190 8.33 -8.99 -24.27
C PHE A 190 6.86 -9.40 -24.35
N ALA A 191 5.97 -8.84 -23.52
CA ALA A 191 4.55 -9.05 -23.72
C ALA A 191 4.11 -8.40 -25.05
N ASP A 192 3.26 -9.08 -25.82
CA ASP A 192 2.68 -8.57 -27.07
C ASP A 192 1.25 -8.04 -26.86
N VAL A 193 0.55 -8.58 -25.87
CA VAL A 193 -0.75 -8.10 -25.39
C VAL A 193 -0.71 -7.94 -23.88
N ILE A 194 -1.09 -6.75 -23.38
CA ILE A 194 -1.18 -6.45 -21.95
C ILE A 194 -2.59 -6.00 -21.61
N VAL A 195 -3.22 -6.67 -20.64
CA VAL A 195 -4.51 -6.23 -20.07
C VAL A 195 -4.27 -5.53 -18.75
N LEU A 196 -4.67 -4.27 -18.65
CA LEU A 196 -4.57 -3.44 -17.44
C LEU A 196 -5.90 -3.48 -16.69
N PHE A 197 -5.92 -3.97 -15.45
CA PHE A 197 -7.07 -3.92 -14.56
C PHE A 197 -6.88 -2.84 -13.49
N GLY A 198 -7.48 -1.66 -13.68
CA GLY A 198 -7.35 -0.53 -12.73
C GLY A 198 -5.90 -0.13 -12.45
N ALA A 199 -5.06 -0.19 -13.50
CA ALA A 199 -3.64 0.10 -13.46
C ALA A 199 -3.30 1.18 -14.49
N ARG A 200 -2.82 2.33 -14.02
CA ARG A 200 -2.44 3.47 -14.86
C ARG A 200 -1.06 3.27 -15.47
N LEU A 201 -0.90 3.59 -16.76
CA LEU A 201 0.40 3.67 -17.42
C LEU A 201 1.12 4.96 -17.01
N ASN A 202 1.46 5.09 -15.73
CA ASN A 202 2.21 6.22 -15.19
C ASN A 202 3.68 5.83 -14.94
N TRP A 203 4.41 6.62 -14.15
CA TRP A 203 5.83 6.37 -13.86
C TRP A 203 6.12 4.97 -13.27
N ILE A 204 5.19 4.37 -12.51
CA ILE A 204 5.33 3.02 -11.94
C ILE A 204 5.37 1.96 -13.06
N LEU A 205 4.56 2.16 -14.10
CA LEU A 205 4.51 1.33 -15.29
C LEU A 205 5.25 1.97 -16.47
N HIS A 206 6.14 2.93 -16.20
CA HIS A 206 7.03 3.56 -17.17
C HIS A 206 6.32 4.10 -18.41
N PHE A 207 5.12 4.64 -18.19
CA PHE A 207 4.29 5.25 -19.22
C PHE A 207 3.91 4.33 -20.38
N GLY A 208 4.14 3.01 -20.26
CA GLY A 208 3.92 2.06 -21.35
C GLY A 208 4.93 2.17 -22.50
N LEU A 209 6.06 2.86 -22.31
CA LEU A 209 6.97 3.25 -23.39
C LEU A 209 8.22 2.34 -23.54
N PRO A 210 8.79 2.22 -24.75
CA PRO A 210 10.12 1.62 -24.96
C PRO A 210 11.21 2.34 -24.14
N PRO A 211 12.29 1.65 -23.76
CA PRO A 211 12.63 0.25 -24.04
C PRO A 211 12.01 -0.76 -23.04
N ARG A 212 11.09 -0.31 -22.17
CA ARG A 212 10.47 -1.15 -21.14
C ARG A 212 9.38 -2.07 -21.68
N TYR A 213 8.80 -1.68 -22.80
CA TYR A 213 7.77 -2.39 -23.55
C TYR A 213 8.19 -2.50 -25.00
N GLN A 214 7.63 -3.48 -25.71
CA GLN A 214 7.77 -3.53 -27.17
C GLN A 214 7.07 -2.32 -27.80
N PRO A 215 7.64 -1.70 -28.85
CA PRO A 215 7.00 -0.58 -29.53
C PRO A 215 5.60 -0.89 -30.10
N ASP A 216 5.32 -2.17 -30.40
CA ASP A 216 4.08 -2.67 -31.00
C ASP A 216 3.17 -3.42 -30.01
N VAL A 217 3.43 -3.33 -28.70
CA VAL A 217 2.58 -3.93 -27.66
C VAL A 217 1.15 -3.42 -27.77
N LYS A 218 0.17 -4.32 -27.65
CA LYS A 218 -1.26 -3.98 -27.63
C LYS A 218 -1.75 -3.92 -26.19
N PHE A 219 -2.17 -2.74 -25.76
CA PHE A 219 -2.84 -2.58 -24.47
C PHE A 219 -4.35 -2.78 -24.59
N ILE A 220 -4.93 -3.51 -23.64
CA ILE A 220 -6.36 -3.50 -23.33
C ILE A 220 -6.48 -2.83 -21.97
N GLN A 221 -7.24 -1.74 -21.86
CA GLN A 221 -7.33 -0.97 -20.62
C GLN A 221 -8.74 -1.06 -20.03
N VAL A 222 -8.85 -1.61 -18.83
CA VAL A 222 -10.07 -1.65 -18.02
C VAL A 222 -9.96 -0.60 -16.92
N ASP A 223 -10.78 0.43 -17.01
CA ASP A 223 -10.82 1.52 -16.02
C ASP A 223 -12.22 2.14 -15.95
N ILE A 224 -12.56 2.69 -14.79
CA ILE A 224 -13.83 3.42 -14.59
C ILE A 224 -13.71 4.89 -15.02
N CYS A 225 -12.49 5.41 -15.09
CA CYS A 225 -12.19 6.79 -15.45
C CYS A 225 -11.96 6.92 -16.96
N ALA A 226 -12.86 7.62 -17.67
CA ALA A 226 -12.78 7.78 -19.11
C ALA A 226 -11.53 8.56 -19.55
N GLU A 227 -11.13 9.55 -18.76
CA GLU A 227 -9.98 10.43 -19.00
C GLU A 227 -8.64 9.68 -18.90
N GLU A 228 -8.60 8.53 -18.22
CA GLU A 228 -7.39 7.72 -18.12
C GLU A 228 -7.20 6.78 -19.32
N LEU A 229 -8.27 6.51 -20.08
CA LEU A 229 -8.23 5.60 -21.23
C LEU A 229 -7.43 6.22 -22.38
N GLY A 230 -6.23 5.68 -22.59
CA GLY A 230 -5.31 6.16 -23.63
C GLY A 230 -4.54 7.44 -23.31
N ASN A 231 -4.50 7.83 -22.04
CA ASN A 231 -3.77 9.01 -21.57
C ASN A 231 -2.28 9.00 -21.94
N ASN A 232 -1.61 7.83 -21.89
CA ASN A 232 -0.17 7.70 -22.18
C ASN A 232 0.14 6.96 -23.49
N VAL A 233 -0.52 5.82 -23.71
CA VAL A 233 -0.39 5.01 -24.92
C VAL A 233 -1.78 4.69 -25.43
N LYS A 234 -2.01 4.85 -26.73
CA LYS A 234 -3.29 4.51 -27.37
C LYS A 234 -3.56 2.99 -27.22
N PRO A 235 -4.60 2.56 -26.49
CA PRO A 235 -4.92 1.16 -26.31
C PRO A 235 -5.48 0.57 -27.61
N ALA A 236 -5.28 -0.73 -27.81
CA ALA A 236 -5.94 -1.47 -28.88
C ALA A 236 -7.44 -1.63 -28.58
N VAL A 237 -7.80 -1.76 -27.29
CA VAL A 237 -9.19 -1.80 -26.81
C VAL A 237 -9.31 -1.06 -25.49
N THR A 238 -10.33 -0.24 -25.35
CA THR A 238 -10.71 0.43 -24.10
C THR A 238 -11.99 -0.20 -23.57
N LEU A 239 -12.02 -0.51 -22.28
CA LEU A 239 -13.17 -1.09 -21.59
C LEU A 239 -13.52 -0.18 -20.41
N LEU A 240 -14.36 0.82 -20.69
CA LEU A 240 -14.85 1.77 -19.69
C LEU A 240 -15.91 1.09 -18.81
N GLY A 241 -15.61 0.89 -17.52
CA GLY A 241 -16.56 0.27 -16.60
C GLY A 241 -15.96 -0.09 -15.25
N ASP A 242 -16.81 -0.58 -14.34
CA ASP A 242 -16.35 -1.20 -13.11
C ASP A 242 -15.51 -2.45 -13.41
N ILE A 243 -14.36 -2.57 -12.74
CA ILE A 243 -13.37 -3.61 -13.04
C ILE A 243 -13.94 -5.01 -12.79
N ASN A 244 -14.71 -5.21 -11.72
CA ASN A 244 -15.27 -6.52 -11.43
C ASN A 244 -16.35 -6.90 -12.46
N ALA A 245 -17.24 -5.96 -12.80
CA ALA A 245 -18.28 -6.17 -13.80
C ALA A 245 -17.70 -6.45 -15.20
N VAL A 246 -16.73 -5.66 -15.64
CA VAL A 246 -16.05 -5.85 -16.94
C VAL A 246 -15.28 -7.16 -16.96
N THR A 247 -14.64 -7.57 -15.85
CA THR A 247 -13.95 -8.86 -15.78
C THR A 247 -14.94 -10.02 -15.94
N LYS A 248 -16.15 -9.92 -15.38
CA LYS A 248 -17.23 -10.90 -15.60
C LYS A 248 -17.69 -10.93 -17.06
N GLN A 249 -17.84 -9.78 -17.72
CA GLN A 249 -18.14 -9.73 -19.15
C GLN A 249 -17.06 -10.41 -19.99
N LEU A 250 -15.77 -10.20 -19.65
CA LEU A 250 -14.66 -10.87 -20.33
C LEU A 250 -14.67 -12.39 -20.11
N LEU A 251 -14.96 -12.86 -18.90
CA LEU A 251 -15.12 -14.29 -18.60
C LEU A 251 -16.24 -14.90 -19.45
N GLU A 252 -17.43 -14.28 -19.45
CA GLU A 252 -18.59 -14.73 -20.24
C GLU A 252 -18.29 -14.79 -21.74
N GLU A 253 -17.60 -13.78 -22.26
CA GLU A 253 -17.22 -13.72 -23.68
C GLU A 253 -16.13 -14.75 -24.03
N LEU A 254 -15.16 -14.95 -23.14
CA LEU A 254 -14.11 -15.94 -23.34
C LEU A 254 -14.66 -17.37 -23.28
N ASP A 255 -15.70 -17.62 -22.47
CA ASP A 255 -16.38 -18.92 -22.32
C ASP A 255 -17.19 -19.37 -23.53
N LYS A 256 -17.56 -18.45 -24.43
CA LYS A 256 -18.26 -18.79 -25.68
C LYS A 256 -17.45 -19.72 -26.59
N THR A 257 -16.12 -19.72 -26.46
CA THR A 257 -15.22 -20.57 -27.25
C THR A 257 -14.15 -21.19 -26.35
N PRO A 258 -14.10 -22.53 -26.21
CA PRO A 258 -13.10 -23.20 -25.38
C PRO A 258 -11.68 -22.80 -25.79
N TRP A 259 -10.96 -22.19 -24.86
CA TRP A 259 -9.58 -21.73 -25.04
C TRP A 259 -8.89 -21.65 -23.69
N GLN A 260 -7.59 -21.94 -23.67
CA GLN A 260 -6.70 -21.65 -22.54
C GLN A 260 -5.33 -21.28 -23.11
N TYR A 261 -4.59 -20.42 -22.43
CA TYR A 261 -3.23 -20.14 -22.83
C TYR A 261 -2.33 -21.35 -22.54
N PRO A 262 -1.57 -21.88 -23.53
CA PRO A 262 -0.83 -23.13 -23.36
C PRO A 262 0.26 -23.04 -22.28
N PRO A 263 0.20 -23.85 -21.19
CA PRO A 263 1.18 -23.79 -20.09
C PRO A 263 2.59 -24.26 -20.47
N GLU A 264 2.73 -24.95 -21.61
CA GLU A 264 3.98 -25.42 -22.24
C GLU A 264 4.55 -24.45 -23.28
N SER A 265 3.91 -23.29 -23.47
CA SER A 265 4.34 -22.28 -24.43
C SER A 265 5.79 -21.82 -24.19
N LYS A 266 6.47 -21.39 -25.28
CA LYS A 266 7.80 -20.80 -25.20
C LYS A 266 7.83 -19.61 -24.22
N TRP A 267 6.74 -18.84 -24.17
CA TRP A 267 6.62 -17.71 -23.26
C TRP A 267 6.68 -18.11 -21.79
N TRP A 268 5.89 -19.12 -21.39
CA TRP A 268 5.93 -19.65 -20.03
C TRP A 268 7.31 -20.19 -19.65
N LYS A 269 8.01 -20.86 -20.58
CA LYS A 269 9.40 -21.32 -20.36
C LYS A 269 10.33 -20.14 -20.05
N THR A 270 10.33 -19.10 -20.89
CA THR A 270 11.15 -17.90 -20.69
C THR A 270 10.85 -17.18 -19.36
N LEU A 271 9.58 -17.06 -18.99
CA LEU A 271 9.17 -16.44 -17.73
C LEU A 271 9.66 -17.25 -16.52
N ARG A 272 9.41 -18.57 -16.50
CA ARG A 272 9.81 -19.47 -15.41
C ARG A 272 11.32 -19.52 -15.21
N GLU A 273 12.08 -19.57 -16.30
CA GLU A 273 13.56 -19.53 -16.25
C GLU A 273 14.06 -18.23 -15.60
N LYS A 274 13.48 -17.08 -15.98
CA LYS A 274 13.86 -15.80 -15.40
C LYS A 274 13.43 -15.66 -13.94
N MET A 275 12.24 -16.15 -13.57
CA MET A 275 11.80 -16.19 -12.17
C MET A 275 12.77 -17.02 -11.32
N LYS A 276 13.10 -18.24 -11.75
CA LYS A 276 14.04 -19.13 -11.06
C LYS A 276 15.42 -18.49 -10.89
N SER A 277 15.95 -17.85 -11.93
CA SER A 277 17.22 -17.12 -11.86
C SER A 277 17.18 -15.95 -10.86
N ASN A 278 16.12 -15.14 -10.92
CA ASN A 278 15.98 -13.97 -10.06
C ASN A 278 15.75 -14.36 -8.59
N GLU A 279 15.01 -15.43 -8.33
CA GLU A 279 14.82 -15.99 -6.99
C GLU A 279 16.11 -16.58 -6.42
N ALA A 280 16.89 -17.29 -7.24
CA ALA A 280 18.20 -17.82 -6.81
C ALA A 280 19.15 -16.69 -6.38
N ALA A 281 19.25 -15.62 -7.18
CA ALA A 281 20.07 -14.46 -6.84
C ALA A 281 19.61 -13.75 -5.55
N SER A 282 18.29 -13.66 -5.33
CA SER A 282 17.75 -13.08 -4.09
C SER A 282 18.00 -13.98 -2.88
N LYS A 283 17.90 -15.31 -3.02
CA LYS A 283 18.25 -16.29 -1.97
C LYS A 283 19.73 -16.27 -1.62
N GLU A 284 20.61 -16.10 -2.61
CA GLU A 284 22.05 -15.97 -2.38
C GLU A 284 22.39 -14.71 -1.55
N LEU A 285 21.75 -13.58 -1.85
CA LEU A 285 21.93 -12.37 -1.04
C LEU A 285 21.39 -12.52 0.38
N ALA A 286 20.26 -13.22 0.53
CA ALA A 286 19.65 -13.49 1.83
C ALA A 286 20.51 -14.43 2.69
N SER A 287 21.24 -15.38 2.09
CA SER A 287 22.07 -16.36 2.81
C SER A 287 23.43 -15.81 3.26
N LYS A 288 23.77 -14.57 2.89
CA LYS A 288 25.00 -13.91 3.36
C LYS A 288 24.95 -13.73 4.88
N LYS A 289 26.01 -14.17 5.55
CA LYS A 289 26.20 -14.09 7.01
C LYS A 289 26.99 -12.85 7.46
N SER A 290 27.26 -11.92 6.54
CA SER A 290 27.99 -10.69 6.86
C SER A 290 27.17 -9.82 7.80
N LEU A 291 27.84 -9.24 8.79
CA LEU A 291 27.31 -8.18 9.63
C LEU A 291 27.97 -6.84 9.25
N PRO A 292 27.24 -5.71 9.29
CA PRO A 292 25.79 -5.62 9.51
C PRO A 292 24.95 -6.30 8.41
N MET A 293 23.69 -6.64 8.70
CA MET A 293 22.82 -7.37 7.76
C MET A 293 22.57 -6.57 6.47
N ASN A 294 22.20 -7.24 5.38
CA ASN A 294 21.66 -6.56 4.19
C ASN A 294 20.12 -6.68 4.14
N TYR A 295 19.47 -5.88 3.30
CA TYR A 295 18.00 -5.88 3.13
C TYR A 295 17.40 -7.27 2.84
N TYR A 296 18.06 -8.10 2.02
CA TYR A 296 17.53 -9.43 1.67
C TYR A 296 17.58 -10.37 2.87
N THR A 297 18.65 -10.36 3.65
CA THR A 297 18.74 -11.14 4.90
C THR A 297 17.60 -10.76 5.85
N VAL A 298 17.34 -9.45 6.02
CA VAL A 298 16.23 -8.95 6.85
C VAL A 298 14.88 -9.45 6.32
N PHE A 299 14.55 -9.16 5.06
CA PHE A 299 13.20 -9.45 4.57
C PHE A 299 12.91 -10.95 4.40
N TYR A 300 13.90 -11.79 4.15
CA TYR A 300 13.68 -13.24 4.12
C TYR A 300 13.33 -13.78 5.51
N HIS A 301 14.05 -13.38 6.55
CA HIS A 301 13.75 -13.80 7.93
C HIS A 301 12.43 -13.22 8.46
N VAL A 302 12.04 -12.03 7.99
CA VAL A 302 10.71 -11.47 8.24
C VAL A 302 9.65 -12.33 7.53
N GLN A 303 9.77 -12.54 6.22
CA GLN A 303 8.82 -13.30 5.39
C GLN A 303 8.57 -14.72 5.90
N GLU A 304 9.60 -15.40 6.43
CA GLU A 304 9.49 -16.75 7.01
C GLU A 304 8.54 -16.84 8.21
N GLN A 305 8.29 -15.72 8.90
CA GLN A 305 7.51 -15.68 10.13
C GLN A 305 6.19 -14.92 9.98
N LEU A 306 5.97 -14.21 8.87
CA LEU A 306 4.74 -13.44 8.69
C LEU A 306 3.51 -14.36 8.55
N PRO A 307 2.42 -14.10 9.30
CA PRO A 307 1.14 -14.71 9.02
C PRO A 307 0.69 -14.38 7.59
N ARG A 308 0.08 -15.35 6.90
CA ARG A 308 -0.33 -15.17 5.49
C ARG A 308 -1.43 -14.14 5.31
N ASP A 309 -2.22 -13.92 6.35
CA ASP A 309 -3.34 -12.99 6.41
C ASP A 309 -2.99 -11.65 7.07
N CYS A 310 -1.69 -11.37 7.29
CA CYS A 310 -1.28 -10.10 7.87
C CYS A 310 -1.40 -8.92 6.88
N PHE A 311 -1.62 -7.73 7.42
CA PHE A 311 -1.41 -6.48 6.70
C PHE A 311 0.09 -6.16 6.66
N VAL A 312 0.57 -5.72 5.50
CA VAL A 312 1.91 -5.17 5.30
C VAL A 312 1.77 -3.73 4.87
N VAL A 313 2.07 -2.82 5.79
CA VAL A 313 2.26 -1.39 5.49
C VAL A 313 3.74 -1.17 5.22
N SER A 314 4.12 -0.43 4.19
CA SER A 314 5.54 -0.23 3.89
C SER A 314 5.84 1.06 3.16
N GLU A 315 6.87 1.78 3.62
CA GLU A 315 7.40 2.95 2.94
C GLU A 315 8.94 3.05 3.09
N GLY A 316 9.53 4.03 2.40
CA GLY A 316 10.96 4.16 2.18
C GLY A 316 11.34 3.94 0.72
N ALA A 317 12.64 3.97 0.44
CA ALA A 317 13.18 3.70 -0.89
C ALA A 317 13.56 2.21 -1.04
N ASN A 318 14.80 1.86 -0.67
CA ASN A 318 15.29 0.48 -0.72
C ASN A 318 14.43 -0.47 0.12
N THR A 319 14.01 -0.03 1.31
CA THR A 319 13.09 -0.77 2.20
C THR A 319 11.82 -1.18 1.48
N MET A 320 11.13 -0.24 0.83
CA MET A 320 9.89 -0.51 0.12
C MET A 320 10.11 -1.33 -1.15
N ASP A 321 11.11 -0.99 -1.97
CA ASP A 321 11.34 -1.63 -3.27
C ASP A 321 11.84 -3.07 -3.15
N ILE A 322 12.81 -3.29 -2.27
CA ILE A 322 13.33 -4.64 -1.98
C ILE A 322 12.28 -5.41 -1.17
N GLY A 323 11.68 -4.78 -0.17
CA GLY A 323 10.60 -5.36 0.64
C GLY A 323 9.45 -5.85 -0.22
N ARG A 324 8.97 -5.07 -1.19
CA ARG A 324 7.90 -5.47 -2.13
C ARG A 324 8.22 -6.73 -2.95
N THR A 325 9.51 -7.00 -3.19
CA THR A 325 9.98 -8.17 -3.94
C THR A 325 10.00 -9.43 -3.08
N VAL A 326 10.23 -9.30 -1.77
CA VAL A 326 10.42 -10.42 -0.84
C VAL A 326 9.16 -10.69 -0.01
N LEU A 327 8.53 -9.62 0.51
CA LEU A 327 7.33 -9.67 1.33
C LEU A 327 6.10 -9.94 0.44
N GLN A 328 5.47 -11.10 0.67
CA GLN A 328 4.35 -11.60 -0.11
C GLN A 328 3.01 -11.23 0.53
N ASN A 329 2.01 -10.95 -0.30
CA ASN A 329 0.62 -10.79 0.11
C ASN A 329 -0.23 -11.91 -0.48
N TYR A 330 -1.07 -12.51 0.37
CA TYR A 330 -1.96 -13.61 -0.01
C TYR A 330 -3.42 -13.20 -0.07
N LEU A 331 -3.76 -12.01 0.44
CA LEU A 331 -5.11 -11.46 0.47
C LEU A 331 -5.15 -10.06 -0.18
N PRO A 332 -6.25 -9.69 -0.86
CA PRO A 332 -6.41 -8.37 -1.48
C PRO A 332 -6.46 -7.28 -0.41
N ARG A 333 -6.02 -6.07 -0.76
CA ARG A 333 -6.05 -4.88 0.12
C ARG A 333 -5.25 -5.03 1.44
N HIS A 334 -4.44 -6.08 1.59
CA HIS A 334 -3.56 -6.29 2.75
C HIS A 334 -2.17 -5.64 2.56
N ARG A 335 -1.96 -4.92 1.47
CA ARG A 335 -0.77 -4.10 1.27
C ARG A 335 -1.14 -2.62 1.14
N LEU A 336 -0.50 -1.79 1.96
CA LEU A 336 -0.57 -0.34 1.89
C LEU A 336 0.87 0.18 1.75
N ASP A 337 1.14 1.05 0.79
CA ASP A 337 2.46 1.65 0.64
C ASP A 337 2.40 3.10 0.17
N ALA A 338 3.56 3.71 -0.08
CA ALA A 338 3.72 5.11 -0.48
C ALA A 338 2.93 5.52 -1.75
N GLY A 339 2.33 4.56 -2.45
CA GLY A 339 1.30 4.81 -3.46
C GLY A 339 1.83 5.54 -4.70
N THR A 340 0.96 6.28 -5.37
CA THR A 340 1.28 6.90 -6.66
C THR A 340 2.25 8.07 -6.56
N PHE A 341 2.31 8.76 -5.42
CA PHE A 341 3.24 9.87 -5.22
C PHE A 341 4.56 9.46 -4.57
N GLY A 342 4.73 8.21 -4.17
CA GLY A 342 5.92 7.80 -3.42
C GLY A 342 6.05 8.61 -2.13
N THR A 343 4.93 8.89 -1.47
CA THR A 343 4.86 9.76 -0.30
C THR A 343 5.45 9.06 0.93
N MET A 344 6.44 9.70 1.55
CA MET A 344 6.97 9.27 2.86
C MET A 344 6.14 9.91 3.99
N GLY A 345 5.88 9.16 5.06
CA GLY A 345 5.07 9.56 6.20
C GLY A 345 3.64 9.00 6.18
N VAL A 346 3.29 8.15 5.21
CA VAL A 346 1.98 7.48 5.20
C VAL A 346 1.94 6.28 6.16
N GLY A 347 3.10 5.73 6.54
CA GLY A 347 3.28 4.44 7.19
C GLY A 347 2.40 4.27 8.42
N LEU A 348 2.65 5.05 9.48
CA LEU A 348 1.95 4.84 10.74
C LEU A 348 0.45 5.20 10.65
N GLY A 349 0.06 6.21 9.86
CA GLY A 349 -1.34 6.54 9.62
C GLY A 349 -2.09 5.37 8.96
N PHE A 350 -1.49 4.77 7.93
CA PHE A 350 -2.04 3.58 7.26
C PHE A 350 -2.09 2.36 8.18
N ALA A 351 -1.06 2.14 9.02
CA ALA A 351 -1.02 1.04 9.97
C ALA A 351 -2.09 1.18 11.06
N ILE A 352 -2.34 2.39 11.56
CA ILE A 352 -3.41 2.67 12.52
C ILE A 352 -4.77 2.38 11.88
N ALA A 353 -5.02 2.85 10.66
CA ALA A 353 -6.27 2.57 9.95
C ALA A 353 -6.48 1.06 9.73
N ALA A 354 -5.46 0.36 9.24
CA ALA A 354 -5.50 -1.09 9.06
C ALA A 354 -5.77 -1.83 10.38
N ALA A 355 -5.15 -1.40 11.48
CA ALA A 355 -5.36 -2.00 12.79
C ALA A 355 -6.78 -1.77 13.33
N MET A 356 -7.37 -0.60 13.09
CA MET A 356 -8.77 -0.34 13.46
C MET A 356 -9.74 -1.23 12.66
N VAL A 357 -9.52 -1.35 11.34
CA VAL A 357 -10.34 -2.23 10.49
C VAL A 357 -10.18 -3.69 10.88
N ALA A 358 -8.95 -4.16 11.08
CA ALA A 358 -8.66 -5.53 11.50
C ALA A 358 -9.32 -5.84 12.85
N LYS A 359 -9.21 -4.93 13.82
CA LYS A 359 -9.84 -5.08 15.15
C LYS A 359 -11.34 -5.27 15.08
N ASP A 360 -12.02 -4.62 14.13
CA ASP A 360 -13.48 -4.65 14.05
C ASP A 360 -14.02 -5.74 13.12
N ARG A 361 -13.30 -6.05 12.04
CA ARG A 361 -13.79 -6.97 10.98
C ARG A 361 -13.11 -8.34 11.01
N SER A 362 -11.85 -8.40 11.46
CA SER A 362 -11.03 -9.62 11.44
C SER A 362 -10.11 -9.71 12.67
N PRO A 363 -10.67 -9.82 13.89
CA PRO A 363 -9.86 -9.82 15.12
C PRO A 363 -8.78 -10.90 15.08
N GLY A 364 -7.54 -10.52 15.38
CA GLY A 364 -6.38 -11.41 15.37
C GLY A 364 -5.46 -11.25 14.17
N GLN A 365 -5.90 -10.62 13.08
CA GLN A 365 -5.01 -10.27 11.96
C GLN A 365 -3.90 -9.34 12.44
N ARG A 366 -2.66 -9.64 12.05
CA ARG A 366 -1.48 -8.85 12.45
C ARG A 366 -1.21 -7.72 11.46
N ILE A 367 -0.72 -6.60 11.96
CA ILE A 367 -0.31 -5.44 11.15
C ILE A 367 1.21 -5.32 11.29
N ILE A 368 1.91 -5.44 10.17
CA ILE A 368 3.36 -5.32 10.05
C ILE A 368 3.65 -4.03 9.29
N CYS A 369 4.28 -3.06 9.93
CA CYS A 369 4.64 -1.77 9.34
C CYS A 369 6.14 -1.75 9.09
N VAL A 370 6.55 -1.74 7.82
CA VAL A 370 7.95 -1.90 7.40
C VAL A 370 8.48 -0.59 6.85
N GLU A 371 9.28 0.07 7.66
CA GLU A 371 9.68 1.46 7.50
C GLU A 371 11.18 1.55 7.19
N GLY A 372 11.56 2.36 6.20
CA GLY A 372 12.93 2.90 6.20
C GLY A 372 13.08 3.90 7.34
N ASP A 373 14.26 3.99 7.95
CA ASP A 373 14.56 4.93 9.04
C ASP A 373 14.17 6.39 8.74
N SER A 374 14.47 6.90 7.54
CA SER A 374 14.04 8.22 7.12
C SER A 374 12.53 8.33 7.00
N ALA A 375 11.87 7.32 6.41
CA ALA A 375 10.42 7.33 6.21
C ALA A 375 9.66 7.32 7.54
N PHE A 376 10.13 6.50 8.49
CA PHE A 376 9.63 6.48 9.86
C PHE A 376 9.65 7.88 10.49
N GLY A 377 10.70 8.67 10.26
CA GLY A 377 10.83 10.03 10.81
C GLY A 377 9.68 10.98 10.46
N PHE A 378 8.98 10.78 9.34
CA PHE A 378 7.87 11.64 8.92
C PHE A 378 6.58 11.43 9.75
N SER A 379 6.38 10.24 10.31
CA SER A 379 5.16 9.91 11.08
C SER A 379 5.43 9.27 12.44
N GLY A 380 6.69 9.14 12.86
CA GLY A 380 7.12 8.38 14.04
C GLY A 380 6.51 8.81 15.38
N MET A 381 6.00 10.04 15.50
CA MET A 381 5.29 10.47 16.70
C MET A 381 3.93 9.78 16.87
N GLU A 382 3.36 9.20 15.81
CA GLU A 382 2.15 8.38 15.89
C GLU A 382 2.38 7.04 16.62
N VAL A 383 3.62 6.70 17.00
CA VAL A 383 3.88 5.61 17.95
C VAL A 383 3.12 5.85 19.26
N GLU A 384 2.98 7.10 19.70
CA GLU A 384 2.12 7.42 20.85
C GLU A 384 0.67 7.05 20.59
N THR A 385 0.14 7.35 19.40
CA THR A 385 -1.24 7.01 19.01
C THR A 385 -1.46 5.51 18.99
N ILE A 386 -0.50 4.75 18.44
CA ILE A 386 -0.50 3.29 18.43
C ILE A 386 -0.59 2.74 19.86
N CYS A 387 0.24 3.26 20.78
CA CYS A 387 0.24 2.87 22.19
C CYS A 387 -1.04 3.27 22.93
N ARG A 388 -1.52 4.50 22.74
CA ARG A 388 -2.72 5.05 23.41
C ARG A 388 -3.98 4.24 23.10
N TYR A 389 -4.12 3.76 21.86
CA TYR A 389 -5.23 2.89 21.47
C TYR A 389 -4.93 1.39 21.63
N ASN A 390 -3.75 1.05 22.15
CA ASN A 390 -3.24 -0.31 22.33
C ASN A 390 -3.42 -1.18 21.08
N LEU A 391 -2.99 -0.65 19.93
CA LEU A 391 -3.08 -1.34 18.64
C LEU A 391 -1.88 -2.29 18.52
N PRO A 392 -2.04 -3.61 18.33
CA PRO A 392 -0.94 -4.58 18.33
C PRO A 392 -0.15 -4.59 17.01
N ILE A 393 0.26 -3.40 16.57
CA ILE A 393 1.08 -3.16 15.39
C ILE A 393 2.54 -3.53 15.69
N ILE A 394 3.18 -4.22 14.76
CA ILE A 394 4.61 -4.51 14.80
C ILE A 394 5.30 -3.58 13.79
N LEU A 395 6.03 -2.60 14.30
CA LEU A 395 6.85 -1.69 13.50
C LEU A 395 8.24 -2.30 13.30
N LEU A 396 8.68 -2.40 12.06
CA LEU A 396 10.02 -2.82 11.66
C LEU A 396 10.71 -1.61 11.03
N VAL A 397 11.65 -0.99 11.75
CA VAL A 397 12.45 0.11 11.21
C VAL A 397 13.75 -0.48 10.67
N VAL A 398 13.90 -0.46 9.35
CA VAL A 398 15.11 -0.90 8.65
C VAL A 398 16.08 0.28 8.61
N ASN A 399 17.10 0.21 9.46
CA ASN A 399 17.97 1.33 9.81
C ASN A 399 19.35 1.19 9.15
N ASN A 400 19.54 1.92 8.05
CA ASN A 400 20.82 2.05 7.34
C ASN A 400 21.48 3.41 7.59
N ASN A 401 21.03 4.16 8.59
CA ASN A 401 21.50 5.49 8.94
C ASN A 401 21.32 6.54 7.81
N GLY A 402 20.31 6.43 6.94
CA GLY A 402 20.18 7.39 5.84
C GLY A 402 19.17 7.12 4.73
N ILE A 403 18.90 8.18 3.96
CA ILE A 403 18.10 8.17 2.75
C ILE A 403 18.89 7.50 1.63
N TYR A 404 18.44 6.34 1.16
CA TYR A 404 19.15 5.43 0.23
C TYR A 404 20.43 4.81 0.81
N GLN A 405 21.36 5.61 1.32
CA GLN A 405 22.64 5.21 1.89
C GLN A 405 23.01 6.12 3.06
N GLY A 406 23.56 5.54 4.13
CA GLY A 406 24.06 6.24 5.30
C GLY A 406 25.54 5.98 5.56
N PHE A 407 26.05 6.43 6.71
CA PHE A 407 27.40 6.11 7.16
C PHE A 407 27.39 5.38 8.49
N ASP A 408 28.46 4.62 8.75
CA ASP A 408 28.73 4.06 10.06
C ASP A 408 29.19 5.15 11.05
N SER A 409 29.25 4.78 12.33
CA SER A 409 29.59 5.71 13.41
C SER A 409 31.04 6.24 13.36
N ASP A 410 31.97 5.47 12.81
CA ASP A 410 33.37 5.88 12.78
C ASP A 410 33.60 6.87 11.64
N THR A 411 33.07 6.57 10.46
CA THR A 411 33.04 7.49 9.32
C THR A 411 32.37 8.81 9.69
N TRP A 412 31.24 8.77 10.41
CA TRP A 412 30.57 9.97 10.90
C TRP A 412 31.46 10.81 11.83
N LYS A 413 32.13 10.18 12.81
CA LYS A 413 33.06 10.88 13.72
C LYS A 413 34.24 11.49 12.97
N GLU A 414 34.78 10.81 11.97
CA GLU A 414 35.86 11.34 11.13
C GLU A 414 35.41 12.60 10.38
N MET A 415 34.20 12.61 9.79
CA MET A 415 33.66 13.80 9.12
C MET A 415 33.58 14.99 10.08
N LEU A 416 33.09 14.77 11.30
CA LEU A 416 32.93 15.83 12.31
C LEU A 416 34.25 16.41 12.85
N LYS A 417 35.41 15.81 12.55
CA LYS A 417 36.70 16.42 12.89
C LYS A 417 37.03 17.64 12.02
N PHE A 418 36.42 17.75 10.84
CA PHE A 418 36.74 18.82 9.89
C PHE A 418 35.90 20.08 10.14
N GLN A 419 34.58 19.95 10.24
CA GLN A 419 33.63 21.04 10.52
C GLN A 419 32.36 20.48 11.20
N ASP A 420 31.41 21.36 11.48
CA ASP A 420 30.10 20.98 12.03
C ASP A 420 29.29 20.13 11.04
N ALA A 421 28.37 19.32 11.58
CA ALA A 421 27.62 18.34 10.81
C ALA A 421 26.87 18.96 9.61
N ALA A 422 26.31 20.16 9.76
CA ALA A 422 25.54 20.80 8.69
C ALA A 422 26.41 21.19 7.48
N SER A 423 27.73 21.27 7.67
CA SER A 423 28.69 21.64 6.62
C SER A 423 29.31 20.44 5.91
N VAL A 424 29.56 19.32 6.62
CA VAL A 424 30.37 18.20 6.10
C VAL A 424 29.63 16.87 5.96
N VAL A 425 28.52 16.68 6.66
CA VAL A 425 27.74 15.44 6.54
C VAL A 425 26.91 15.50 5.26
N PRO A 426 26.98 14.47 4.39
CA PRO A 426 26.17 14.46 3.18
C PRO A 426 24.66 14.53 3.49
N PRO A 427 23.85 15.28 2.70
CA PRO A 427 22.45 15.57 3.05
C PRO A 427 21.51 14.36 3.16
N MET A 428 21.92 13.21 2.64
CA MET A 428 21.18 11.97 2.71
C MET A 428 21.40 11.19 4.02
N CYS A 429 22.38 11.58 4.85
CA CYS A 429 22.75 10.81 6.02
C CYS A 429 21.94 11.22 7.25
N LEU A 430 21.54 10.23 8.03
CA LEU A 430 20.92 10.39 9.34
C LEU A 430 21.93 10.01 10.43
N LEU A 431 21.58 10.32 11.68
CA LEU A 431 22.43 10.04 12.82
C LEU A 431 22.68 8.52 12.96
N PRO A 432 23.95 8.05 12.92
CA PRO A 432 24.26 6.64 13.06
C PRO A 432 23.82 6.06 14.40
N ASN A 433 23.38 4.80 14.40
CA ASN A 433 22.93 4.07 15.59
C ASN A 433 21.78 4.78 16.34
N SER A 434 20.89 5.44 15.60
CA SER A 434 19.66 5.99 16.18
C SER A 434 18.79 4.89 16.79
N HIS A 435 18.40 5.06 18.06
CA HIS A 435 17.65 4.08 18.85
C HIS A 435 16.12 4.30 18.75
N TYR A 436 15.55 4.10 17.56
CA TYR A 436 14.13 4.31 17.30
C TYR A 436 13.20 3.48 18.19
N GLU A 437 13.63 2.29 18.63
CA GLU A 437 12.88 1.40 19.51
C GLU A 437 12.59 2.01 20.88
N GLN A 438 13.42 2.97 21.33
CA GLN A 438 13.19 3.67 22.60
C GLN A 438 11.95 4.56 22.54
N VAL A 439 11.55 5.05 21.37
CA VAL A 439 10.29 5.81 21.19
C VAL A 439 9.09 4.95 21.56
N MET A 440 9.08 3.67 21.15
CA MET A 440 8.03 2.72 21.52
C MET A 440 7.98 2.46 23.03
N THR A 441 9.15 2.24 23.64
CA THR A 441 9.26 2.03 25.09
C THR A 441 8.82 3.25 25.88
N ALA A 442 9.13 4.46 25.41
CA ALA A 442 8.74 5.72 26.07
C ALA A 442 7.21 5.88 26.19
N PHE A 443 6.44 5.32 25.26
CA PHE A 443 4.97 5.32 25.30
C PHE A 443 4.35 4.02 25.85
N GLY A 444 5.16 3.12 26.42
CA GLY A 444 4.68 1.91 27.12
C GLY A 444 4.52 0.64 26.27
N GLY A 445 4.92 0.69 24.99
CA GLY A 445 5.04 -0.48 24.12
C GLY A 445 6.37 -1.22 24.30
N LYS A 446 6.68 -2.17 23.39
CA LYS A 446 7.92 -2.96 23.44
C LYS A 446 8.93 -2.54 22.37
N GLY A 447 10.10 -2.06 22.77
CA GLY A 447 11.22 -1.78 21.86
C GLY A 447 12.24 -2.92 21.81
N TYR A 448 12.75 -3.24 20.61
CA TYR A 448 13.85 -4.16 20.39
C TYR A 448 14.91 -3.52 19.48
N PHE A 449 16.16 -3.52 19.91
CA PHE A 449 17.31 -3.13 19.09
C PHE A 449 18.01 -4.38 18.58
N VAL A 450 18.12 -4.52 17.26
CA VAL A 450 18.50 -5.76 16.58
C VAL A 450 19.67 -5.51 15.64
N GLN A 451 20.71 -6.32 15.77
CA GLN A 451 21.91 -6.24 14.92
C GLN A 451 22.21 -7.56 14.20
N THR A 452 21.60 -8.66 14.64
CA THR A 452 21.85 -10.01 14.08
C THR A 452 20.57 -10.67 13.57
N PRO A 453 20.67 -11.63 12.62
CA PRO A 453 19.54 -12.43 12.17
C PRO A 453 18.81 -13.16 13.32
N GLU A 454 19.54 -13.69 14.29
CA GLU A 454 18.99 -14.43 15.43
C GLU A 454 18.17 -13.51 16.35
N GLU A 455 18.65 -12.29 16.59
CA GLU A 455 17.91 -11.26 17.34
C GLU A 455 16.64 -10.81 16.58
N LEU A 456 16.73 -10.65 15.26
CA LEU A 456 15.57 -10.33 14.41
C LEU A 456 14.51 -11.42 14.52
N GLN A 457 14.92 -12.68 14.34
CA GLN A 457 14.00 -13.80 14.40
C GLN A 457 13.35 -13.93 15.78
N ARG A 458 14.13 -13.78 16.86
CA ARG A 458 13.64 -13.87 18.23
C ARG A 458 12.64 -12.75 18.55
N SER A 459 13.02 -11.50 18.28
CA SER A 459 12.19 -10.31 18.56
C SER A 459 10.89 -10.32 17.75
N LEU A 460 10.94 -10.70 16.48
CA LEU A 460 9.75 -10.82 15.64
C LEU A 460 8.80 -11.92 16.15
N ARG A 461 9.33 -13.09 16.51
CA ARG A 461 8.53 -14.18 17.09
C ARG A 461 7.83 -13.75 18.38
N GLN A 462 8.54 -13.07 19.26
CA GLN A 462 7.99 -12.54 20.51
C GLN A 462 6.90 -11.49 20.24
N SER A 463 7.13 -10.61 19.27
CA SER A 463 6.19 -9.55 18.88
C SER A 463 4.92 -10.09 18.22
N LEU A 464 5.04 -11.16 17.42
CA LEU A 464 3.91 -11.87 16.82
C LEU A 464 3.08 -12.62 17.86
N ALA A 465 3.73 -13.24 18.84
CA ALA A 465 3.07 -13.96 19.93
C ALA A 465 2.33 -13.01 20.89
N ASP A 466 2.85 -11.81 21.10
CA ASP A 466 2.20 -10.80 21.93
C ASP A 466 1.18 -9.98 21.13
N THR A 467 -0.11 -10.23 21.38
CA THR A 467 -1.23 -9.46 20.81
C THR A 467 -1.74 -8.37 21.74
N THR A 468 -1.12 -8.22 22.92
CA THR A 468 -1.61 -7.32 23.98
C THR A 468 -0.97 -5.94 23.93
N LYS A 469 0.17 -5.78 23.23
CA LYS A 469 0.92 -4.53 23.13
C LYS A 469 1.51 -4.31 21.74
N PRO A 470 1.69 -3.05 21.30
CA PRO A 470 2.52 -2.74 20.14
C PRO A 470 4.00 -2.98 20.40
N SER A 471 4.75 -3.15 19.31
CA SER A 471 6.20 -3.32 19.35
C SER A 471 6.91 -2.61 18.21
N LEU A 472 8.14 -2.17 18.44
CA LEU A 472 9.04 -1.62 17.44
C LEU A 472 10.36 -2.39 17.48
N ILE A 473 10.76 -2.93 16.33
CA ILE A 473 12.02 -3.61 16.11
C ILE A 473 12.88 -2.71 15.22
N ASN A 474 13.93 -2.13 15.80
CA ASN A 474 14.92 -1.33 15.11
C ASN A 474 16.04 -2.24 14.61
N ILE A 475 16.14 -2.39 13.30
CA ILE A 475 16.95 -3.40 12.63
C ILE A 475 18.13 -2.69 11.97
N MET A 476 19.31 -2.81 12.58
CA MET A 476 20.54 -2.27 12.01
C MET A 476 20.95 -3.08 10.77
N ILE A 477 21.17 -2.37 9.68
CA ILE A 477 21.69 -2.94 8.42
C ILE A 477 22.91 -2.17 7.94
N GLU A 478 23.63 -2.76 6.99
CA GLU A 478 24.81 -2.17 6.38
C GLU A 478 24.44 -0.83 5.75
N PRO A 479 25.03 0.31 6.19
CA PRO A 479 24.64 1.64 5.74
C PRO A 479 24.68 1.84 4.22
N GLN A 480 25.59 1.11 3.55
CA GLN A 480 25.78 1.15 2.11
C GLN A 480 25.03 0.05 1.34
N ALA A 481 24.21 -0.76 2.02
CA ALA A 481 23.46 -1.84 1.39
C ALA A 481 22.52 -1.31 0.29
N THR A 482 22.43 -2.05 -0.81
CA THR A 482 21.63 -1.66 -1.98
C THR A 482 20.93 -2.87 -2.61
N ARG A 483 20.08 -2.59 -3.59
CA ARG A 483 19.42 -3.62 -4.40
C ARG A 483 20.41 -4.47 -5.18
N LYS A 484 20.00 -5.68 -5.55
CA LYS A 484 20.74 -6.50 -6.51
C LYS A 484 20.94 -5.77 -7.84
N THR A 485 22.08 -6.03 -8.48
CA THR A 485 22.42 -5.51 -9.81
C THR A 485 21.29 -5.78 -10.79
N GLN A 486 20.93 -4.76 -11.56
CA GLN A 486 19.87 -4.84 -12.57
C GLN A 486 20.48 -5.08 -13.94
N ASP A 487 19.85 -5.95 -14.74
CA ASP A 487 20.32 -6.32 -16.10
C ASP A 487 20.43 -5.10 -17.05
N PHE A 488 19.73 -4.01 -16.76
CA PHE A 488 19.71 -2.81 -17.58
C PHE A 488 19.89 -1.55 -16.74
N HIS A 489 20.88 -0.72 -17.08
CA HIS A 489 21.20 0.53 -16.36
C HIS A 489 20.10 1.62 -16.44
N TRP A 490 19.23 1.58 -17.46
CA TRP A 490 18.07 2.48 -17.53
C TRP A 490 16.94 2.07 -16.57
N LEU A 491 17.03 0.88 -15.93
CA LEU A 491 16.12 0.50 -14.86
C LEU A 491 16.28 1.40 -13.62
N THR A 492 17.45 2.03 -13.50
CA THR A 492 17.94 2.68 -12.29
C THR A 492 18.23 4.16 -12.47
N ARG A 493 18.16 4.69 -13.70
CA ARG A 493 18.24 6.13 -13.96
C ARG A 493 16.96 6.79 -13.49
N SER A 494 16.97 7.28 -12.24
CA SER A 494 16.37 8.60 -12.01
C SER A 494 17.23 9.53 -12.85
N ASN A 495 16.67 10.16 -13.88
CA ASN A 495 17.40 11.21 -14.58
C ASN A 495 17.66 12.32 -13.55
N MET A 496 18.87 12.32 -12.96
CA MET A 496 19.47 13.56 -12.47
C MET A 496 19.62 14.51 -13.66
#